data_AF-A4WL48-F1
#
_entry.id   AF-A4WL48-F1
#
_cell.length_a   1.000
_cell.length_b   1.000
_cell.length_c   1.000
_cell.angle_alpha   90.00
_cell.angle_beta   90.00
_cell.angle_gamma   90.00
#
_symmetry.space_group_name_H-M   'P 1'
#
loop_
_entity.id
_entity.type
_entity.pdbx_description
1 polymer ?
#
loop_
_entity_poly.entity_id
_entity_poly.type
_entity_poly.pdbx_seq_one_letter_code
_entity_poly.pdbx_strand_id
1 'polypeptide(L)'
;MSNVVREFDLTYNDLFRAPDKEGAIVSVRVHKKVKSVLEELAKREGLDGVSELVRYLIAGYLLGKYNIERPQDRVLVEPIVLTVNVQKNTKIDDVDLDIAAEEVHTVIRDVEDYVRKVKLGIIPKNPEIAMRLSKKLSKALKMAKKLGLEEEYIKLMRLKAQLSVIE
;
A
#
# COMPACT_ATOMS: atom_id res chain seq x y z
N MET A 1 29.81 42.04 -2.31
CA MET A 1 30.26 41.21 -3.44
C MET A 1 30.33 39.76 -2.96
N SER A 2 29.21 39.04 -2.99
CA SER A 2 29.18 37.60 -2.77
C SER A 2 29.38 36.94 -4.14
N ASN A 3 30.45 36.17 -4.28
CA ASN A 3 30.70 35.35 -5.47
C ASN A 3 29.56 34.33 -5.60
N VAL A 4 28.54 34.68 -6.40
CA VAL A 4 27.50 33.77 -6.86
C VAL A 4 28.21 32.79 -7.77
N VAL A 5 28.58 31.62 -7.23
CA VAL A 5 29.12 30.52 -8.02
C VAL A 5 28.07 30.19 -9.07
N ARG A 6 28.43 30.37 -10.35
CA ARG A 6 27.58 30.02 -11.49
C ARG A 6 27.15 28.56 -11.37
N GLU A 7 25.82 28.39 -11.33
CA GLU A 7 25.00 27.28 -11.83
C GLU A 7 25.78 26.00 -12.20
N PHE A 8 25.73 25.02 -11.30
CA PHE A 8 25.90 23.63 -11.74
C PHE A 8 24.69 23.31 -12.64
N ASP A 9 24.94 22.86 -13.87
CA ASP A 9 23.90 22.30 -14.75
C ASP A 9 23.50 20.92 -14.21
N LEU A 10 22.70 20.94 -13.14
CA LEU A 10 22.31 19.77 -12.37
C LEU A 10 20.84 19.88 -12.01
N THR A 11 20.03 18.98 -12.54
CA THR A 11 18.59 18.96 -12.23
C THR A 11 18.31 18.10 -10.99
N TYR A 12 17.14 18.29 -10.38
CA TYR A 12 16.66 17.45 -9.29
C TYR A 12 16.69 15.95 -9.66
N ASN A 13 16.35 15.62 -10.91
CA ASN A 13 16.31 14.23 -11.36
C ASN A 13 17.70 13.61 -11.48
N ASP A 14 18.72 14.41 -11.82
CA ASP A 14 20.11 13.94 -11.93
C ASP A 14 20.69 13.52 -10.58
N LEU A 15 20.15 14.05 -9.47
CA LEU A 15 20.58 13.69 -8.11
C LEU A 15 20.14 12.29 -7.67
N PHE A 16 19.00 11.82 -8.17
CA PHE A 16 18.33 10.60 -7.66
C PHE A 16 18.26 9.47 -8.67
N ARG A 17 18.45 9.75 -9.97
CA ARG A 17 18.45 8.71 -11.00
C ARG A 17 19.67 7.80 -10.84
N ALA A 18 19.44 6.49 -10.85
CA ALA A 18 20.54 5.53 -10.99
C ALA A 18 21.07 5.58 -12.42
N PRO A 19 22.40 5.70 -12.62
CA PRO A 19 22.95 5.71 -13.96
C PRO A 19 22.79 4.32 -14.58
N ASP A 20 22.08 4.25 -15.71
CA ASP A 20 21.72 2.97 -16.33
C ASP A 20 22.95 2.26 -16.93
N LYS A 21 23.90 3.01 -17.52
CA LYS A 21 25.11 2.45 -18.18
C LYS A 21 26.38 3.34 -18.15
N GLU A 22 26.25 4.67 -18.06
CA GLU A 22 27.37 5.64 -18.03
C GLU A 22 27.46 6.33 -16.67
N GLY A 23 27.55 5.56 -15.59
CA GLY A 23 27.75 6.12 -14.26
C GLY A 23 29.21 6.53 -14.04
N ALA A 24 29.44 7.76 -13.58
CA ALA A 24 30.75 8.15 -13.08
C ALA A 24 31.03 7.45 -11.75
N ILE A 25 32.11 6.66 -11.67
CA ILE A 25 32.51 5.98 -10.43
C ILE A 25 33.39 6.92 -9.62
N VAL A 26 32.90 7.32 -8.45
CA VAL A 26 33.70 8.04 -7.46
C VAL A 26 34.15 7.06 -6.39
N SER A 27 35.46 6.79 -6.33
CA SER A 27 36.05 5.91 -5.31
C SER A 27 36.61 6.74 -4.15
N VAL A 28 36.15 6.47 -2.93
CA VAL A 28 36.62 7.16 -1.71
C VAL A 28 37.21 6.15 -0.75
N ARG A 29 38.38 6.48 -0.18
CA ARG A 29 38.98 5.68 0.89
C ARG A 29 38.52 6.19 2.24
N VAL A 30 37.89 5.31 3.03
CA VAL A 30 37.44 5.61 4.39
C VAL A 30 38.02 4.62 5.38
N HIS A 31 38.02 4.99 6.66
CA HIS A 31 38.45 4.10 7.73
C HIS A 31 37.54 2.87 7.83
N LYS A 32 38.08 1.69 8.17
CA LYS A 32 37.33 0.42 8.22
C LYS A 32 36.08 0.49 9.10
N LYS A 33 36.19 1.11 10.28
CA LYS A 33 35.04 1.30 11.19
C LYS A 33 33.92 2.14 10.57
N VAL A 34 34.27 3.17 9.80
CA VAL A 34 33.29 4.03 9.12
C VAL A 34 32.58 3.24 8.04
N LYS A 35 33.32 2.45 7.26
CA LYS A 35 32.73 1.55 6.26
C LYS A 35 31.70 0.61 6.87
N SER A 36 32.02 -0.04 8.00
CA SER A 36 31.09 -0.95 8.67
C SER A 36 29.79 -0.26 9.14
N VAL A 37 29.90 0.96 9.68
CA VAL A 37 28.71 1.74 10.06
C VAL A 37 27.85 2.08 8.84
N LEU A 38 28.46 2.48 7.72
CA LEU A 38 27.73 2.78 6.50
C LEU A 38 27.02 1.55 5.91
N GLU A 39 27.65 0.37 5.97
CA GLU A 39 27.04 -0.89 5.54
C GLU A 39 25.82 -1.25 6.40
N GLU A 40 25.93 -1.09 7.73
CA GLU A 40 24.79 -1.31 8.63
C GLU A 40 23.64 -0.32 8.39
N LEU A 41 23.96 0.96 8.19
CA LEU A 41 22.96 1.99 7.92
C LEU A 41 22.21 1.70 6.60
N ALA A 42 22.95 1.42 5.53
CA ALA A 42 22.35 1.08 4.23
C ALA A 42 21.39 -0.11 4.35
N LYS A 43 21.80 -1.16 5.09
CA LYS A 43 20.94 -2.34 5.34
C LYS A 43 19.69 -2.01 6.16
N ARG A 44 19.82 -1.18 7.20
CA ARG A 44 18.67 -0.78 8.04
C ARG A 44 17.66 0.06 7.26
N GLU A 45 18.14 0.88 6.33
CA GLU A 45 17.30 1.71 5.46
C GLU A 45 16.76 0.94 4.24
N GLY A 46 17.14 -0.33 4.07
CA GLY A 46 16.67 -1.18 2.96
C GLY A 46 17.26 -0.81 1.60
N LEU A 47 18.44 -0.19 1.59
CA LEU A 47 19.14 0.24 0.37
C LEU A 47 20.00 -0.89 -0.21
N ASP A 48 20.25 -0.85 -1.53
CA ASP A 48 21.02 -1.85 -2.26
C ASP A 48 22.53 -1.81 -1.95
N GLY A 49 22.97 -0.85 -1.12
CA GLY A 49 24.30 -0.83 -0.53
C GLY A 49 24.77 0.58 -0.16
N VAL A 50 26.04 0.66 0.26
CA VAL A 50 26.67 1.92 0.68
C VAL A 50 26.65 2.97 -0.43
N SER A 51 26.79 2.55 -1.69
CA SER A 51 26.80 3.46 -2.84
C SER A 51 25.48 4.22 -3.00
N GLU A 52 24.35 3.57 -2.71
CA GLU A 52 23.03 4.21 -2.78
C GLU A 52 22.83 5.16 -1.59
N LEU A 53 23.21 4.74 -0.38
CA LEU A 53 23.22 5.59 0.80
C LEU A 53 24.02 6.88 0.57
N VAL A 54 25.24 6.74 0.05
CA VAL A 54 26.12 7.88 -0.23
C VAL A 54 25.52 8.80 -1.29
N ARG A 55 24.84 8.25 -2.30
CA ARG A 55 24.15 9.05 -3.33
C ARG A 55 23.06 9.93 -2.71
N TYR A 56 22.22 9.38 -1.84
CA TYR A 56 21.20 10.16 -1.15
C TYR A 56 21.77 11.22 -0.21
N LEU A 57 22.86 10.92 0.49
CA LEU A 57 23.54 11.89 1.34
C LEU A 57 24.12 13.06 0.52
N ILE A 58 24.76 12.77 -0.61
CA ILE A 58 25.27 13.80 -1.54
C ILE A 58 24.11 14.61 -2.10
N ALA A 59 23.03 13.96 -2.55
CA ALA A 59 21.84 14.63 -3.06
C ALA A 59 21.21 15.57 -2.01
N GLY A 60 21.04 15.10 -0.78
CA GLY A 60 20.53 15.91 0.33
C GLY A 60 21.42 17.11 0.65
N TYR A 61 22.73 16.92 0.65
CA TYR A 61 23.69 18.02 0.83
C TYR A 61 23.58 19.06 -0.29
N LEU A 62 23.52 18.62 -1.55
CA LEU A 62 23.43 19.50 -2.71
C LEU A 62 22.11 20.28 -2.73
N LEU A 63 20.99 19.62 -2.43
CA LEU A 63 19.68 20.27 -2.29
C LEU A 63 19.70 21.36 -1.22
N GLY A 64 20.18 21.02 -0.02
CA GLY A 64 20.16 21.94 1.12
C GLY A 64 21.12 23.13 0.96
N LYS A 65 22.27 22.93 0.31
CA LYS A 65 23.30 23.97 0.17
C LYS A 65 23.11 24.85 -1.07
N TYR A 66 22.61 24.31 -2.17
CA TYR A 66 22.53 25.01 -3.46
C TYR A 66 21.10 25.34 -3.90
N ASN A 67 20.11 25.14 -3.03
CA ASN A 67 18.69 25.47 -3.26
C ASN A 67 18.17 25.00 -4.62
N ILE A 68 18.57 23.79 -5.03
CA ILE A 68 18.14 23.16 -6.27
C ILE A 68 16.62 23.04 -6.22
N GLU A 69 15.94 23.65 -7.19
CA GLU A 69 14.48 23.67 -7.21
C GLU A 69 13.93 22.25 -7.35
N ARG A 70 13.15 21.84 -6.34
CA ARG A 70 12.30 20.67 -6.48
C ARG A 70 11.26 20.98 -7.56
N PRO A 71 11.06 20.10 -8.56
CA PRO A 71 9.98 20.28 -9.51
C PRO A 71 8.67 20.39 -8.71
N GLN A 72 7.99 21.52 -8.82
CA GLN A 72 6.62 21.63 -8.34
C GLN A 72 5.79 20.80 -9.30
N ASP A 73 5.26 19.67 -8.84
CA ASP A 73 4.24 18.96 -9.58
C ASP A 73 3.10 19.95 -9.82
N ARG A 74 2.93 20.40 -11.06
CA ARG A 74 1.71 21.09 -11.48
C ARG A 74 0.62 20.02 -11.48
N VAL A 75 0.00 19.85 -10.33
CA VAL A 75 -1.19 19.02 -10.14
C VAL A 75 -2.32 19.68 -10.94
N LEU A 76 -2.38 19.39 -12.24
CA LEU A 76 -3.41 19.87 -13.18
C LEU A 76 -4.78 19.21 -12.92
N VAL A 77 -4.82 18.19 -12.07
CA VAL A 77 -6.02 17.43 -11.72
C VAL A 77 -5.91 17.03 -10.27
N GLU A 78 -6.99 17.15 -9.50
CA GLU A 78 -7.03 16.73 -8.09
C GLU A 78 -6.33 15.37 -7.92
N PRO A 79 -5.44 15.23 -6.92
CA PRO A 79 -4.70 13.99 -6.73
C PRO A 79 -5.68 12.84 -6.54
N ILE A 80 -5.65 11.86 -7.44
CA ILE A 80 -6.39 10.62 -7.25
C ILE A 80 -5.80 9.96 -6.00
N VAL A 81 -6.55 9.99 -4.90
CA VAL A 81 -6.17 9.32 -3.65
C VAL A 81 -6.28 7.81 -3.86
N LEU A 82 -5.23 7.21 -4.43
CA LEU A 82 -5.06 5.76 -4.43
C LEU A 82 -4.75 5.33 -3.00
N THR A 83 -5.76 4.83 -2.30
CA THR A 83 -5.57 4.21 -0.99
C THR A 83 -4.90 2.86 -1.19
N VAL A 84 -3.57 2.85 -1.29
CA VAL A 84 -2.79 1.61 -1.32
C VAL A 84 -2.79 1.03 0.09
N ASN A 85 -3.69 0.08 0.36
CA ASN A 85 -3.65 -0.69 1.60
C ASN A 85 -2.50 -1.68 1.50
N VAL A 86 -1.32 -1.29 1.98
CA VAL A 86 -0.19 -2.21 2.16
C VAL A 86 -0.54 -3.11 3.35
N GLN A 87 -1.07 -4.30 3.08
CA GLN A 87 -1.22 -5.32 4.12
C GLN A 87 0.17 -5.77 4.55
N LYS A 88 0.61 -5.31 5.73
CA LYS A 88 1.76 -5.88 6.42
C LYS A 88 1.38 -7.31 6.79
N ASN A 89 2.09 -8.29 6.25
CA ASN A 89 2.02 -9.69 6.67
C ASN A 89 2.36 -9.80 8.17
N THR A 90 1.35 -9.65 9.02
CA THR A 90 1.34 -10.29 10.34
C THR A 90 1.25 -11.79 10.08
N LYS A 91 2.16 -12.56 10.67
CA LYS A 91 2.06 -14.02 10.75
C LYS A 91 0.73 -14.36 11.44
N ILE A 92 -0.30 -14.60 10.63
CA ILE A 92 -1.56 -15.20 11.05
C ILE A 92 -1.31 -16.69 10.94
N ASP A 93 -1.65 -17.45 11.97
CA ASP A 93 -1.54 -18.91 11.98
C ASP A 93 -2.45 -19.45 10.85
N ASP A 94 -1.95 -20.35 9.99
CA ASP A 94 -2.70 -20.82 8.81
C ASP A 94 -4.07 -21.41 9.21
N VAL A 95 -4.16 -22.00 10.40
CA VAL A 95 -5.39 -22.56 10.99
C VAL A 95 -6.42 -21.47 11.30
N ASP A 96 -6.01 -20.32 11.84
CA ASP A 96 -6.92 -19.20 12.12
C ASP A 96 -7.45 -18.56 10.82
N LEU A 97 -6.64 -18.61 9.77
CA LEU A 97 -6.98 -18.12 8.44
C LEU A 97 -8.05 -19.00 7.79
N ASP A 98 -7.90 -20.32 7.89
CA ASP A 98 -8.86 -21.30 7.38
C ASP A 98 -10.21 -21.21 8.13
N ILE A 99 -10.19 -21.14 9.46
CA ILE A 99 -11.42 -21.01 10.28
C ILE A 99 -12.18 -19.73 9.90
N ALA A 100 -11.45 -18.62 9.74
CA ALA A 100 -12.07 -17.34 9.38
C ALA A 100 -12.58 -17.31 7.94
N ALA A 101 -11.90 -17.97 7.00
CA ALA A 101 -12.38 -18.13 5.63
C ALA A 101 -13.67 -18.97 5.57
N GLU A 102 -13.75 -20.06 6.36
CA GLU A 102 -14.94 -20.89 6.44
C GLU A 102 -16.14 -20.14 7.05
N GLU A 103 -15.90 -19.29 8.06
CA GLU A 103 -16.93 -18.43 8.64
C GLU A 103 -17.48 -17.44 7.58
N VAL A 104 -16.60 -16.83 6.79
CA VAL A 104 -16.96 -15.94 5.68
C VAL A 104 -17.79 -16.69 4.62
N HIS A 105 -17.37 -17.88 4.21
CA HIS A 105 -18.12 -18.69 3.24
C HIS A 105 -19.51 -19.10 3.75
N THR A 106 -19.63 -19.41 5.04
CA THR A 106 -20.92 -19.74 5.65
C THR A 106 -21.87 -18.55 5.60
N VAL A 107 -21.38 -17.34 5.90
CA VAL A 107 -22.19 -16.12 5.79
C VAL A 107 -22.61 -15.84 4.35
N ILE A 108 -21.70 -16.03 3.37
CA ILE A 108 -22.03 -15.89 1.94
C ILE A 108 -23.19 -16.82 1.57
N ARG A 109 -23.06 -18.11 1.91
CA ARG A 109 -24.07 -19.13 1.61
C ARG A 109 -25.43 -18.83 2.26
N ASP A 110 -25.44 -18.45 3.54
CA ASP A 110 -26.66 -18.11 4.26
C ASP A 110 -27.40 -16.93 3.60
N VAL A 111 -26.66 -15.89 3.21
CA VAL A 111 -27.24 -14.70 2.58
C VAL A 111 -27.69 -15.01 1.16
N GLU A 112 -26.90 -15.76 0.39
CA GLU A 112 -27.27 -16.18 -0.96
C GLU A 112 -28.55 -17.01 -0.97
N ASP A 113 -28.69 -17.97 -0.06
CA ASP A 113 -29.87 -18.80 0.04
C ASP A 113 -31.10 -17.98 0.41
N TYR A 114 -30.98 -17.07 1.38
CA TYR A 114 -32.07 -16.15 1.73
C TYR A 114 -32.50 -15.27 0.56
N VAL A 115 -31.54 -14.59 -0.10
CA VAL A 115 -31.83 -13.72 -1.25
C VAL A 115 -32.44 -14.52 -2.40
N ARG A 116 -31.95 -15.73 -2.66
CA ARG A 116 -32.49 -16.63 -3.69
C ARG A 116 -33.93 -17.02 -3.39
N LYS A 117 -34.21 -17.48 -2.17
CA LYS A 117 -35.57 -17.88 -1.74
C LYS A 117 -36.55 -16.71 -1.77
N VAL A 118 -36.12 -15.51 -1.38
CA VAL A 118 -36.95 -14.29 -1.48
C VAL A 118 -37.23 -13.94 -2.95
N LYS A 119 -36.22 -13.96 -3.82
CA LYS A 119 -36.37 -13.66 -5.26
C LYS A 119 -37.30 -14.65 -5.97
N LEU A 120 -37.25 -15.93 -5.59
CA LEU A 120 -38.13 -16.98 -6.11
C LEU A 120 -39.53 -16.96 -5.49
N GLY A 121 -39.80 -16.07 -4.53
CA GLY A 121 -41.09 -16.01 -3.82
C GLY A 121 -41.37 -17.20 -2.91
N ILE A 122 -40.36 -18.03 -2.61
CA ILE A 122 -40.48 -19.21 -1.73
C ILE A 122 -40.71 -18.77 -0.28
N ILE A 123 -40.08 -17.65 0.11
CA ILE A 123 -40.24 -17.04 1.43
C ILE A 123 -40.60 -15.56 1.30
N PRO A 124 -41.46 -15.03 2.19
CA PRO A 124 -41.78 -13.60 2.20
C PRO A 124 -40.56 -12.77 2.64
N LYS A 125 -40.53 -11.51 2.23
CA LYS A 125 -39.53 -10.54 2.71
C LYS A 125 -39.71 -10.36 4.22
N ASN A 126 -38.68 -10.69 4.99
CA ASN A 126 -38.67 -10.48 6.43
C ASN A 126 -37.54 -9.50 6.82
N PRO A 127 -37.88 -8.26 7.21
CA PRO A 127 -36.91 -7.23 7.58
C PRO A 127 -36.02 -7.62 8.77
N GLU A 128 -36.54 -8.40 9.72
CA GLU A 128 -35.78 -8.83 10.90
C GLU A 128 -34.67 -9.83 10.53
N ILE A 129 -35.00 -10.78 9.64
CA ILE A 129 -34.03 -11.74 9.10
C ILE A 129 -32.99 -10.99 8.24
N ALA A 130 -33.44 -10.06 7.40
CA ALA A 130 -32.56 -9.24 6.57
C ALA A 130 -31.58 -8.43 7.43
N MET A 131 -32.05 -7.75 8.49
CA MET A 131 -31.20 -6.99 9.40
C MET A 131 -30.19 -7.88 10.14
N ARG A 132 -30.59 -9.09 10.58
CA ARG A 132 -29.68 -10.05 11.22
C ARG A 132 -28.58 -10.51 10.26
N LEU A 133 -28.95 -10.82 9.02
CA LEU A 133 -28.02 -11.18 7.96
C LEU A 133 -27.10 -10.01 7.60
N SER A 134 -27.61 -8.79 7.51
CA SER A 134 -26.85 -7.56 7.25
C SER A 134 -25.77 -7.30 8.31
N LYS A 135 -26.07 -7.56 9.59
CA LYS A 135 -25.09 -7.51 10.68
C LYS A 135 -23.99 -8.58 10.53
N LYS A 136 -24.35 -9.82 10.19
CA LYS A 136 -23.39 -10.91 9.94
C LYS A 136 -22.49 -10.57 8.74
N LEU A 137 -23.09 -10.10 7.66
CA LEU A 137 -22.43 -9.72 6.41
C LEU A 137 -21.43 -8.57 6.64
N SER A 138 -21.77 -7.60 7.47
CA SER A 138 -20.88 -6.50 7.86
C SER A 138 -19.66 -6.98 8.66
N LYS A 139 -19.82 -8.00 9.52
CA LYS A 139 -18.69 -8.64 10.22
C LYS A 139 -17.80 -9.42 9.25
N ALA A 140 -18.41 -10.21 8.37
CA ALA A 140 -17.69 -10.98 7.34
C ALA A 140 -16.91 -10.06 6.38
N LEU A 141 -17.45 -8.90 5.99
CA LEU A 141 -16.76 -7.92 5.16
C LEU A 141 -15.49 -7.36 5.82
N LYS A 142 -15.54 -7.07 7.13
CA LYS A 142 -14.37 -6.62 7.88
C LYS A 142 -13.31 -7.72 7.97
N MET A 143 -13.75 -8.95 8.17
CA MET A 143 -12.89 -10.13 8.25
C MET A 143 -12.20 -10.42 6.90
N ALA A 144 -12.97 -10.51 5.82
CA ALA A 144 -12.45 -10.70 4.47
C ALA A 144 -11.44 -9.62 4.06
N LYS A 145 -11.73 -8.34 4.36
CA LYS A 145 -10.79 -7.23 4.10
C LYS A 145 -9.50 -7.33 4.92
N LYS A 146 -9.59 -7.81 6.17
CA LYS A 146 -8.43 -7.98 7.05
C LYS A 146 -7.52 -9.13 6.59
N LEU A 147 -8.12 -10.19 6.04
CA LEU A 147 -7.43 -11.42 5.64
C LEU A 147 -7.00 -11.44 4.16
N GLY A 148 -7.30 -10.40 3.39
CA GLY A 148 -6.93 -10.36 1.97
C GLY A 148 -7.76 -11.28 1.07
N LEU A 149 -8.96 -11.68 1.51
CA LEU A 149 -9.89 -12.51 0.75
C LEU A 149 -10.67 -11.66 -0.28
N GLU A 150 -10.01 -11.28 -1.37
CA GLU A 150 -10.55 -10.32 -2.34
C GLU A 150 -11.80 -10.83 -3.06
N GLU A 151 -11.84 -12.11 -3.44
CA GLU A 151 -12.99 -12.69 -4.14
C GLU A 151 -14.25 -12.73 -3.26
N GLU A 152 -14.09 -13.19 -2.01
CA GLU A 152 -15.13 -13.23 -0.99
C GLU A 152 -15.60 -11.82 -0.66
N TYR A 153 -14.68 -10.86 -0.56
CA TYR A 153 -15.01 -9.46 -0.31
C TYR A 153 -15.92 -8.88 -1.41
N ILE A 154 -15.60 -9.12 -2.69
CA ILE A 154 -16.43 -8.67 -3.82
C ILE A 154 -17.81 -9.34 -3.78
N LYS A 155 -17.86 -10.66 -3.50
CA LYS A 155 -19.13 -11.40 -3.38
C LYS A 155 -19.99 -10.84 -2.25
N LEU A 156 -19.42 -10.64 -1.07
CA LEU A 156 -20.11 -10.03 0.08
C LEU A 156 -20.63 -8.63 -0.25
N MET A 157 -19.85 -7.78 -0.92
CA MET A 157 -20.31 -6.44 -1.32
C MET A 157 -21.55 -6.50 -2.23
N ARG A 158 -21.58 -7.44 -3.20
CA ARG A 158 -22.76 -7.67 -4.05
C ARG A 158 -23.96 -8.15 -3.23
N LEU A 159 -23.75 -9.09 -2.31
CA LEU A 159 -24.82 -9.61 -1.46
C LEU A 159 -25.39 -8.54 -0.52
N LYS A 160 -24.55 -7.66 0.01
CA LYS A 160 -24.98 -6.50 0.80
C LYS A 160 -25.93 -5.62 0.01
N ALA A 161 -25.57 -5.26 -1.22
CA ALA A 161 -26.42 -4.46 -2.10
C ALA A 161 -27.76 -5.15 -2.39
N GLN A 162 -27.75 -6.47 -2.63
CA GLN A 162 -28.99 -7.23 -2.87
C GLN A 162 -29.88 -7.32 -1.63
N LEU A 163 -29.28 -7.46 -0.44
CA LEU A 163 -30.02 -7.55 0.82
C LEU A 163 -30.65 -6.21 1.20
N SER A 164 -29.99 -5.08 0.93
CA SER A 164 -30.55 -3.74 1.17
C SER A 164 -31.74 -3.37 0.29
N VAL A 165 -32.02 -4.12 -0.78
CA VAL A 165 -33.25 -3.98 -1.60
C VAL A 165 -34.41 -4.82 -1.01
N ILE A 166 -34.11 -5.69 -0.06
CA ILE A 166 -35.07 -6.58 0.62
C ILE A 166 -35.43 -6.03 2.01
N GLU A 167 -34.50 -5.33 2.67
CA GLU A 167 -34.77 -4.44 3.83
C GLU A 167 -35.79 -3.35 3.48
#